data_AF-A0A5C9EP60-F1
#
_entry.id   AF-A0A5C9EP60-F1
#
_cell.length_a   1.000
_cell.length_b   1.000
_cell.length_c   1.000
_cell.angle_alpha   90.00
_cell.angle_beta   90.00
_cell.angle_gamma   90.00
#
_symmetry.space_group_name_H-M   'P 1'
#
loop_
_entity.id
_entity.type
_entity.pdbx_description
1 polymer ?
#
loop_
_entity_poly.entity_id
_entity_poly.type
_entity_poly.pdbx_seq_one_letter_code
_entity_poly.pdbx_strand_id
1 'polypeptide(L)'
;MILDFYNPPLALLASSSKEGLELGGSKLIVSIDEDRNLYSEGHIYTEMSWAEFYKEEGLEDIINNFTQKEFISISDDSEALVDSISKIIYKIIKKKRLFYGVFDFEVDAFLNENTIIPGLEISPKIINKLMTAHRNTRDKILFPKILRDEGDQTKVQMKFFGEKKDRLIFSGSSLEELASQLRVVRGFATGIVCTTQILANFYILNDNIIFKEDDERKLYLDVENIQLIEEGIKNEILTPINWFRIDLGINALETLNLWNEIRTDDKLQIAIAEYDHYLLEMIFEEFEKLGTGQQIGYNIHDDFAQMSQQERKQVLKDISYAIKILQENLKEK
;
A
#
# COMPACT_ATOMS: atom_id res chain seq x y z
N MET A 1 -9.20 10.54 6.21
CA MET A 1 -10.02 9.35 6.50
C MET A 1 -9.25 8.46 7.48
N ILE A 2 -9.94 7.77 8.39
CA ILE A 2 -9.36 6.68 9.20
C ILE A 2 -9.78 5.38 8.53
N LEU A 3 -8.85 4.44 8.38
CA LEU A 3 -9.09 3.11 7.81
C LEU A 3 -8.75 2.06 8.87
N ASP A 4 -9.50 0.96 8.91
CA ASP A 4 -9.13 -0.19 9.71
C ASP A 4 -8.22 -1.11 8.88
N PHE A 5 -7.09 -1.51 9.45
CA PHE A 5 -6.18 -2.49 8.87
C PHE A 5 -6.22 -3.77 9.69
N TYR A 6 -6.81 -4.82 9.11
CA TYR A 6 -7.02 -6.11 9.74
C TYR A 6 -5.83 -7.04 9.51
N ASN A 7 -5.48 -7.75 10.60
CA ASN A 7 -4.31 -8.62 10.75
C ASN A 7 -3.01 -7.93 10.31
N PRO A 8 -2.70 -6.73 10.85
CA PRO A 8 -1.50 -6.00 10.46
C PRO A 8 -0.23 -6.79 10.81
N PRO A 9 0.88 -6.59 10.07
CA PRO A 9 2.14 -7.26 10.36
C PRO A 9 2.71 -6.80 11.72
N LEU A 10 3.45 -7.67 12.41
CA LEU A 10 4.12 -7.31 13.66
C LEU A 10 5.09 -6.12 13.49
N ALA A 11 5.69 -5.97 12.30
CA ALA A 11 6.52 -4.81 11.98
C ALA A 11 5.79 -3.46 12.16
N LEU A 12 4.47 -3.41 11.94
CA LEU A 12 3.66 -2.21 12.18
C LEU A 12 3.43 -1.93 13.68
N LEU A 13 3.59 -2.96 14.49
CA LEU A 13 3.37 -2.96 15.94
C LEU A 13 4.69 -2.98 16.73
N ALA A 14 5.81 -2.80 16.04
CA ALA A 14 7.13 -2.92 16.63
C ALA A 14 7.27 -1.98 17.83
N SER A 15 7.87 -2.51 18.88
CA SER A 15 7.95 -1.89 20.19
C SER A 15 9.39 -1.85 20.71
N SER A 16 9.68 -0.89 21.58
CA SER A 16 10.96 -0.84 22.29
C SER A 16 10.81 -0.44 23.76
N SER A 17 11.82 -0.80 24.53
CA SER A 17 11.96 -0.49 25.95
C SER A 17 13.43 -0.27 26.29
N LYS A 18 13.74 0.11 27.53
CA LYS A 18 15.14 0.19 28.00
C LYS A 18 15.91 -1.13 27.88
N GLU A 19 15.20 -2.26 27.86
CA GLU A 19 15.83 -3.59 27.81
C GLU A 19 16.16 -4.02 26.38
N GLY A 20 15.48 -3.46 25.38
CA GLY A 20 15.67 -3.88 23.99
C GLY A 20 14.67 -3.26 23.04
N LEU A 21 14.78 -3.62 21.76
CA LEU A 21 13.78 -3.27 20.76
C LEU A 21 13.49 -4.40 19.78
N GLU A 22 12.34 -4.31 19.13
CA GLU A 22 12.02 -5.13 17.98
C GLU A 22 12.70 -4.58 16.72
N LEU A 23 13.24 -5.48 15.91
CA LEU A 23 13.98 -5.23 14.68
C LEU A 23 13.51 -6.14 13.55
N GLY A 24 13.90 -5.78 12.34
CA GLY A 24 13.64 -6.45 11.08
C GLY A 24 12.54 -5.77 10.28
N GLY A 25 11.67 -6.56 9.63
CA GLY A 25 10.69 -6.04 8.70
C GLY A 25 9.66 -7.07 8.24
N SER A 26 8.72 -6.60 7.43
CA SER A 26 7.70 -7.44 6.81
C SER A 26 7.22 -6.89 5.49
N LYS A 27 7.13 -7.77 4.50
CA LYS A 27 6.57 -7.54 3.17
C LYS A 27 5.35 -8.43 2.97
N LEU A 28 4.22 -7.84 2.62
CA LEU A 28 2.93 -8.54 2.57
C LEU A 28 2.04 -8.00 1.45
N ILE A 29 1.13 -8.87 1.00
CA ILE A 29 0.09 -8.50 0.04
C ILE A 29 -1.14 -8.00 0.80
N VAL A 30 -1.68 -6.87 0.36
CA VAL A 30 -2.82 -6.20 0.98
C VAL A 30 -4.00 -6.15 0.02
N SER A 31 -5.20 -6.39 0.56
CA SER A 31 -6.47 -6.19 -0.16
C SER A 31 -7.32 -5.11 0.50
N ILE A 32 -8.31 -4.60 -0.23
CA ILE A 32 -9.29 -3.60 0.24
C ILE A 32 -10.72 -4.08 -0.02
N ASP A 33 -11.65 -3.75 0.88
CA ASP A 33 -13.09 -4.03 0.74
C ASP A 33 -13.92 -2.77 0.40
N GLU A 34 -15.24 -2.92 0.30
CA GLU A 34 -16.19 -1.84 -0.01
C GLU A 34 -16.18 -0.71 1.04
N ASP A 35 -15.97 -1.06 2.31
CA ASP A 35 -15.88 -0.14 3.45
C ASP A 35 -14.50 0.53 3.59
N ARG A 36 -13.58 0.21 2.67
CA ARG A 36 -12.20 0.73 2.60
C ARG A 36 -11.30 0.22 3.71
N ASN A 37 -11.65 -0.92 4.30
CA ASN A 37 -10.78 -1.61 5.23
C ASN A 37 -9.68 -2.34 4.46
N LEU A 38 -8.47 -2.30 5.02
CA LEU A 38 -7.33 -3.04 4.50
C LEU A 38 -7.20 -4.39 5.20
N TYR A 39 -6.72 -5.39 4.48
CA TYR A 39 -6.48 -6.72 5.04
C TYR A 39 -5.12 -7.25 4.60
N SER A 40 -4.34 -7.76 5.55
CA SER A 40 -3.19 -8.61 5.23
C SER A 40 -3.71 -9.93 4.68
N GLU A 41 -3.35 -10.26 3.43
CA GLU A 41 -3.78 -11.51 2.79
C GLU A 41 -2.73 -12.61 2.87
N GLY A 42 -1.45 -12.25 3.03
CA GLY A 42 -0.32 -13.14 3.27
C GLY A 42 1.03 -12.42 3.23
N HIS A 43 2.03 -13.01 3.90
CA HIS A 43 3.39 -12.49 4.00
C HIS A 43 4.28 -13.11 2.92
N ILE A 44 5.05 -12.27 2.24
CA ILE A 44 6.12 -12.65 1.31
C ILE A 44 7.42 -12.85 2.10
N TYR A 45 7.65 -11.94 3.03
CA TYR A 45 8.78 -11.98 3.93
C TYR A 45 8.36 -11.35 5.26
N THR A 46 8.81 -11.94 6.36
CA THR A 46 8.79 -11.36 7.68
C THR A 46 10.02 -11.85 8.40
N GLU A 47 10.79 -10.94 8.95
CA GLU A 47 11.85 -11.25 9.90
C GLU A 47 11.70 -10.28 11.04
N MET A 48 11.36 -10.80 12.22
CA MET A 48 11.23 -9.98 13.42
C MET A 48 12.09 -10.58 14.52
N SER A 49 12.91 -9.74 15.14
CA SER A 49 13.80 -10.13 16.23
C SER A 49 13.69 -9.15 17.39
N TRP A 50 13.89 -9.63 18.61
CA TRP A 50 14.13 -8.79 19.78
C TRP A 50 15.64 -8.62 19.99
N ALA A 51 16.12 -7.40 19.84
CA ALA A 51 17.48 -7.00 20.17
C ALA A 51 17.55 -6.52 21.61
N GLU A 52 18.23 -7.27 22.49
CA GLU A 52 18.44 -6.90 23.88
C GLU A 52 19.67 -5.99 24.00
N PHE A 53 19.56 -4.90 24.74
CA PHE A 53 20.67 -3.99 25.02
C PHE A 53 21.57 -4.49 26.15
N TYR A 54 22.82 -4.01 26.20
CA TYR A 54 23.63 -4.17 27.39
C TYR A 54 23.01 -3.45 28.59
N LYS A 55 23.18 -4.03 29.79
CA LYS A 55 22.72 -3.44 31.06
C LYS A 55 23.81 -2.65 31.79
N GLU A 56 25.01 -2.59 31.21
CA GLU A 56 26.18 -1.93 31.78
C GLU A 56 26.16 -0.42 31.49
N GLU A 57 26.54 0.37 32.50
CA GLU A 57 26.56 1.84 32.39
C GLU A 57 27.57 2.29 31.32
N GLY A 58 27.09 3.04 30.33
CA GLY A 58 27.87 3.49 29.17
C GLY A 58 27.78 2.59 27.93
N LEU A 59 27.07 1.45 27.98
CA LEU A 59 26.87 0.54 26.85
C LEU A 59 25.38 0.30 26.52
N GLU A 60 24.45 1.03 27.13
CA GLU A 60 22.99 0.80 27.07
C GLU A 60 22.37 0.97 25.67
N ASP A 61 23.11 1.57 24.73
CA ASP A 61 22.72 1.71 23.33
C ASP A 61 23.31 0.62 22.41
N ILE A 62 24.10 -0.31 22.95
CA ILE A 62 24.74 -1.39 22.20
C ILE A 62 23.90 -2.66 22.34
N ILE A 63 23.62 -3.31 21.22
CA ILE A 63 22.90 -4.59 21.19
C ILE A 63 23.85 -5.70 21.69
N ASN A 64 23.41 -6.40 22.72
CA ASN A 64 24.11 -7.54 23.33
C ASN A 64 23.70 -8.87 22.69
N ASN A 65 22.40 -9.05 22.42
CA ASN A 65 21.86 -10.31 21.93
C ASN A 65 20.64 -10.11 21.03
N PHE A 66 20.37 -11.09 20.17
CA PHE A 66 19.18 -11.14 19.32
C PHE A 66 18.38 -12.41 19.62
N THR A 67 17.08 -12.26 19.78
CA THR A 67 16.14 -13.37 19.91
C THR A 67 15.10 -13.28 18.80
N GLN A 68 15.14 -14.21 17.85
CA GLN A 68 14.18 -14.27 16.76
C GLN A 68 12.76 -14.48 17.31
N LYS A 69 11.81 -13.64 16.89
CA LYS A 69 10.39 -13.71 17.24
C LYS A 69 9.55 -14.31 16.13
N GLU A 70 9.80 -13.91 14.89
CA GLU A 70 9.07 -14.39 13.72
C GLU A 70 10.01 -14.48 12.52
N PHE A 71 9.86 -15.54 11.73
CA PHE A 71 10.53 -15.65 10.43
C PHE A 71 9.64 -16.39 9.45
N ILE A 72 9.33 -15.73 8.35
CA ILE A 72 8.63 -16.26 7.19
C ILE A 72 9.41 -15.74 5.99
N SER A 73 9.90 -16.60 5.12
CA SER A 73 10.47 -16.16 3.85
C SER A 73 10.06 -17.11 2.75
N ILE A 74 9.33 -16.56 1.78
CA ILE A 74 9.11 -17.16 0.47
C ILE A 74 9.71 -16.27 -0.63
N SER A 75 10.49 -15.25 -0.26
CA SER A 75 11.06 -14.28 -1.21
C SER A 75 12.06 -14.90 -2.16
N ASP A 76 12.71 -15.98 -1.74
CA ASP A 76 13.82 -16.63 -2.42
C ASP A 76 13.44 -18.04 -2.96
N ASP A 77 12.16 -18.41 -2.89
CA ASP A 77 11.61 -19.66 -3.41
C ASP A 77 10.52 -19.37 -4.46
N SER A 78 10.89 -19.49 -5.74
CA SER A 78 10.01 -19.21 -6.87
C SER A 78 8.71 -20.03 -6.85
N GLU A 79 8.76 -21.30 -6.47
CA GLU A 79 7.58 -22.19 -6.48
C GLU A 79 6.63 -21.82 -5.34
N ALA A 80 7.16 -21.62 -4.13
CA ALA A 80 6.38 -21.18 -2.98
C ALA A 80 5.78 -19.78 -3.19
N LEU A 81 6.51 -18.89 -3.84
CA LEU A 81 6.06 -17.54 -4.16
C LEU A 81 4.89 -17.56 -5.16
N VAL A 82 5.02 -18.31 -6.27
CA VAL A 82 3.95 -18.51 -7.24
C VAL A 82 2.69 -19.10 -6.59
N ASP A 83 2.85 -20.16 -5.78
CA ASP A 83 1.72 -20.81 -5.11
C ASP A 83 1.01 -19.87 -4.14
N SER A 84 1.78 -19.11 -3.35
CA SER A 84 1.24 -18.17 -2.37
C SER A 84 0.50 -17.01 -3.03
N ILE A 85 1.11 -16.35 -4.04
CA ILE A 85 0.47 -15.25 -4.77
C ILE A 85 -0.82 -15.72 -5.44
N SER A 86 -0.78 -16.86 -6.13
CA SER A 86 -1.95 -17.39 -6.83
C SER A 86 -3.09 -17.67 -5.85
N LYS A 87 -2.81 -18.32 -4.71
CA LYS A 87 -3.80 -18.58 -3.66
C LYS A 87 -4.37 -17.30 -3.07
N ILE A 88 -3.54 -16.28 -2.86
CA ILE A 88 -3.96 -14.98 -2.35
C ILE A 88 -4.90 -14.28 -3.34
N ILE A 89 -4.59 -14.29 -4.63
CA ILE A 89 -5.46 -13.73 -5.68
C ILE A 89 -6.84 -14.39 -5.65
N TYR A 90 -6.92 -15.73 -5.67
CA TYR A 90 -8.21 -16.42 -5.60
C TYR A 90 -8.97 -16.16 -4.30
N LYS A 91 -8.26 -16.01 -3.17
CA LYS A 91 -8.85 -15.64 -1.88
C LYS A 91 -9.46 -14.24 -1.93
N ILE A 92 -8.80 -13.28 -2.56
CA ILE A 92 -9.28 -11.90 -2.77
C ILE A 92 -10.58 -11.91 -3.59
N ILE A 93 -10.59 -12.61 -4.74
CA ILE A 93 -11.78 -12.76 -5.60
C ILE A 93 -12.93 -13.39 -4.82
N LYS A 94 -12.68 -14.52 -4.14
CA LYS A 94 -13.70 -15.23 -3.35
C LYS A 94 -14.32 -14.37 -2.26
N LYS A 95 -13.53 -13.47 -1.65
CA LYS A 95 -13.98 -12.54 -0.62
C LYS A 95 -14.61 -11.26 -1.17
N LYS A 96 -14.71 -11.12 -2.49
CA LYS A 96 -15.19 -9.91 -3.18
C LYS A 96 -14.41 -8.65 -2.76
N ARG A 97 -13.08 -8.77 -2.73
CA ARG A 97 -12.16 -7.68 -2.38
C ARG A 97 -11.34 -7.29 -3.62
N LEU A 98 -10.59 -6.21 -3.51
CA LEU A 98 -9.64 -5.78 -4.54
C LEU A 98 -8.22 -5.93 -4.02
N PHE A 99 -7.32 -6.41 -4.87
CA PHE A 99 -5.88 -6.34 -4.66
C PHE A 99 -5.49 -4.86 -4.58
N TYR A 100 -5.01 -4.44 -3.41
CA TYR A 100 -4.67 -3.05 -3.15
C TYR A 100 -3.21 -2.78 -3.53
N GLY A 101 -2.30 -3.68 -3.15
CA GLY A 101 -0.88 -3.50 -3.37
C GLY A 101 0.00 -4.42 -2.52
N VAL A 102 1.30 -4.15 -2.56
CA VAL A 102 2.31 -4.79 -1.72
C VAL A 102 2.82 -3.76 -0.72
N PHE A 103 2.75 -4.09 0.57
CA PHE A 103 3.24 -3.25 1.65
C PHE A 103 4.57 -3.81 2.13
N ASP A 104 5.53 -2.92 2.31
CA ASP A 104 6.85 -3.21 2.84
C ASP A 104 7.09 -2.33 4.06
N PHE A 105 7.44 -2.95 5.19
CA PHE A 105 7.67 -2.31 6.46
C PHE A 105 9.01 -2.73 7.01
N GLU A 106 9.75 -1.77 7.55
CA GLU A 106 11.09 -2.05 8.06
C GLU A 106 11.34 -1.18 9.29
N VAL A 107 11.59 -1.87 10.40
CA VAL A 107 11.72 -1.33 11.75
C VAL A 107 13.12 -0.74 11.95
N ASP A 108 14.11 -1.26 11.21
CA ASP A 108 15.54 -0.99 11.41
C ASP A 108 16.00 0.39 10.90
N ALA A 109 15.14 1.19 10.27
CA ALA A 109 15.52 2.51 9.76
C ALA A 109 15.99 3.49 10.83
N PHE A 110 15.72 3.24 12.10
CA PHE A 110 16.17 4.11 13.19
C PHE A 110 17.45 3.61 13.89
N LEU A 111 18.09 2.54 13.38
CA LEU A 111 19.31 1.99 13.96
C LEU A 111 20.57 2.19 13.10
N ASN A 112 20.44 2.43 11.80
CA ASN A 112 21.59 2.61 10.92
C ASN A 112 21.47 3.92 10.14
N GLU A 113 22.47 4.80 10.31
CA GLU A 113 22.60 6.07 9.59
C GLU A 113 22.76 5.89 8.07
N ASN A 114 23.05 4.67 7.62
CA ASN A 114 23.16 4.28 6.21
C ASN A 114 21.91 3.54 5.70
N THR A 115 20.80 3.47 6.45
CA THR A 115 19.56 2.88 5.93
C THR A 115 18.98 3.80 4.85
N ILE A 116 19.30 3.48 3.59
CA ILE A 116 18.70 4.10 2.42
C ILE A 116 17.37 3.41 2.18
N ILE A 117 16.28 4.13 2.41
CA ILE A 117 14.94 3.68 2.03
C ILE A 117 14.84 3.74 0.50
N PRO A 118 14.65 2.62 -0.21
CA PRO A 118 14.63 2.63 -1.67
C PRO A 118 13.54 3.57 -2.22
N GLY A 119 13.97 4.63 -2.90
CA GLY A 119 13.09 5.66 -3.45
C GLY A 119 12.90 6.87 -2.53
N LEU A 120 13.57 6.98 -1.39
CA LEU A 120 13.45 8.09 -0.44
C LEU A 120 14.83 8.62 -0.01
N GLU A 121 15.17 9.80 -0.54
CA GLU A 121 16.38 10.52 -0.15
C GLU A 121 16.08 11.47 1.00
N ILE A 122 16.40 11.05 2.24
CA ILE A 122 16.31 11.90 3.43
C ILE A 122 17.71 12.33 3.86
N SER A 123 17.85 13.60 4.25
CA SER A 123 19.12 14.09 4.77
C SER A 123 19.52 13.37 6.08
N PRO A 124 20.81 13.06 6.30
CA PRO A 124 21.28 12.43 7.54
C PRO A 124 20.88 13.18 8.82
N LYS A 125 20.68 14.51 8.74
CA LYS A 125 20.22 15.33 9.87
C LYS A 125 18.82 14.93 10.35
N ILE A 126 17.91 14.63 9.43
CA ILE A 126 16.54 14.22 9.75
C ILE A 126 16.55 12.80 10.31
N ILE A 127 17.31 11.90 9.68
CA ILE A 127 17.51 10.53 10.18
C ILE A 127 18.00 10.56 11.64
N ASN A 128 19.06 11.31 11.93
CA ASN A 128 19.58 11.45 13.29
C ASN A 128 18.56 12.00 14.30
N LYS A 129 17.69 12.92 13.90
CA LYS A 129 16.60 13.42 14.76
C LYS A 129 15.56 12.33 15.04
N LEU A 130 15.15 11.58 14.02
CA LEU A 130 14.21 10.46 14.15
C LEU A 130 14.79 9.36 15.04
N MET A 131 16.09 9.06 14.89
CA MET A 131 16.81 8.14 15.77
C MET A 131 16.81 8.62 17.23
N THR A 132 17.16 9.90 17.45
CA THR A 132 17.17 10.50 18.80
C THR A 132 15.80 10.45 19.45
N ALA A 133 14.75 10.73 18.67
CA ALA A 133 13.37 10.65 19.10
C ALA A 133 12.95 9.23 19.51
N HIS A 134 13.28 8.26 18.67
CA HIS A 134 13.03 6.85 18.95
C HIS A 134 13.71 6.42 20.26
N ARG A 135 14.98 6.79 20.47
CA ARG A 135 15.71 6.54 21.73
C ARG A 135 15.06 7.19 22.95
N ASN A 136 14.68 8.47 22.86
CA ASN A 136 14.04 9.16 23.99
C ASN A 136 12.70 8.52 24.38
N THR A 137 11.96 7.99 23.40
CA THR A 137 10.65 7.36 23.65
C THR A 137 10.81 5.97 24.28
N ARG A 138 11.84 5.22 23.85
CA ARG A 138 12.27 3.94 24.44
C ARG A 138 12.54 4.06 25.94
N ASP A 139 13.27 5.11 26.34
CA ASP A 139 13.67 5.30 27.74
C ASP A 139 12.48 5.55 28.68
N LYS A 140 11.34 5.93 28.13
CA LYS A 140 10.11 6.17 28.89
C LYS A 140 9.11 5.00 28.82
N ILE A 141 9.40 3.96 28.03
CA ILE A 141 8.49 2.81 27.78
C ILE A 141 7.12 3.29 27.24
N LEU A 142 7.14 4.33 26.40
CA LEU A 142 5.93 4.98 25.86
C LEU A 142 5.60 4.48 24.45
N PHE A 143 5.61 3.16 24.24
CA PHE A 143 5.15 2.57 22.99
C PHE A 143 3.67 2.21 23.09
N PRO A 144 2.81 2.84 22.27
CA PRO A 144 1.39 2.63 22.38
C PRO A 144 0.97 1.28 21.80
N LYS A 145 0.23 0.49 22.59
CA LYS A 145 -0.46 -0.71 22.09
C LYS A 145 -1.71 -0.28 21.35
N ILE A 146 -1.61 -0.20 20.03
CA ILE A 146 -2.71 0.22 19.14
C ILE A 146 -3.51 -0.94 18.55
N LEU A 147 -3.05 -2.18 18.74
CA LEU A 147 -3.74 -3.38 18.31
C LEU A 147 -5.01 -3.59 19.13
N ARG A 148 -6.13 -3.86 18.45
CA ARG A 148 -7.42 -4.18 19.05
C ARG A 148 -7.89 -5.53 18.56
N ASP A 149 -8.40 -6.35 19.47
CA ASP A 149 -9.00 -7.63 19.12
C ASP A 149 -10.46 -7.41 18.67
N GLU A 150 -10.84 -8.06 17.57
CA GLU A 150 -12.19 -8.07 17.02
C GLU A 150 -12.55 -9.47 16.55
N GLY A 151 -13.13 -10.26 17.46
CA GLY A 151 -13.40 -11.67 17.23
C GLY A 151 -12.11 -12.47 17.03
N ASP A 152 -12.01 -13.19 15.90
CA ASP A 152 -10.82 -13.98 15.54
C ASP A 152 -9.76 -13.16 14.78
N GLN A 153 -9.95 -11.84 14.66
CA GLN A 153 -9.03 -10.95 13.95
C GLN A 153 -8.50 -9.87 14.86
N THR A 154 -7.34 -9.35 14.51
CA THR A 154 -6.77 -8.17 15.14
C THR A 154 -6.84 -7.00 14.16
N LYS A 155 -6.97 -5.78 14.67
CA LYS A 155 -6.96 -4.58 13.82
C LYS A 155 -6.21 -3.42 14.41
N VAL A 156 -5.71 -2.57 13.53
CA VAL A 156 -5.15 -1.25 13.84
C VAL A 156 -5.88 -0.19 13.04
N GLN A 157 -6.19 0.93 13.67
CA GLN A 157 -6.70 2.10 12.96
C GLN A 157 -5.53 2.89 12.38
N MET A 158 -5.57 3.15 11.08
CA MET A 158 -4.56 3.90 10.36
C MET A 158 -5.09 5.20 9.77
N LYS A 159 -4.20 6.16 9.57
CA LYS A 159 -4.50 7.42 8.91
C LYS A 159 -3.30 7.91 8.10
N PHE A 160 -3.54 8.28 6.84
CA PHE A 160 -2.52 8.87 5.98
C PHE A 160 -2.44 10.40 6.14
N PHE A 161 -1.20 10.91 6.09
CA PHE A 161 -0.84 12.33 6.13
C PHE A 161 0.12 12.65 4.99
N GLY A 162 0.11 13.90 4.53
CA GLY A 162 0.95 14.41 3.44
C GLY A 162 0.17 15.09 2.33
N GLU A 163 0.88 15.82 1.50
CA GLU A 163 0.32 16.62 0.41
C GLU A 163 -0.48 15.75 -0.57
N LYS A 164 -0.02 14.53 -0.83
CA LYS A 164 -0.61 13.60 -1.81
C LYS A 164 -1.30 12.38 -1.18
N LYS A 165 -1.71 12.47 0.10
CA LYS A 165 -2.39 11.37 0.82
C LYS A 165 -3.62 10.80 0.11
N ASP A 166 -4.32 11.62 -0.66
CA ASP A 166 -5.53 11.21 -1.38
C ASP A 166 -5.23 10.23 -2.54
N ARG A 167 -3.94 9.98 -2.84
CA ARG A 167 -3.53 8.90 -3.77
C ARG A 167 -3.47 7.51 -3.14
N LEU A 168 -3.38 7.45 -1.81
CA LEU A 168 -3.50 6.21 -1.04
C LEU A 168 -4.91 6.07 -0.45
N ILE A 169 -5.61 7.20 -0.25
CA ILE A 169 -7.02 7.19 0.14
C ILE A 169 -7.85 7.27 -1.16
N PHE A 170 -7.98 6.15 -1.85
CA PHE A 170 -8.74 6.10 -3.10
C PHE A 170 -10.17 6.61 -2.88
N SER A 171 -10.48 7.75 -3.51
CA SER A 171 -11.79 8.37 -3.46
C SER A 171 -12.76 7.61 -4.36
N GLY A 172 -13.92 7.22 -3.84
CA GLY A 172 -15.00 6.64 -4.64
C GLY A 172 -16.18 6.26 -3.76
N SER A 173 -17.35 6.13 -4.37
CA SER A 173 -18.60 5.78 -3.68
C SER A 173 -18.85 4.27 -3.61
N SER A 174 -18.20 3.50 -4.49
CA SER A 174 -18.41 2.04 -4.61
C SER A 174 -17.10 1.27 -4.81
N LEU A 175 -17.18 -0.06 -4.71
CA LEU A 175 -16.04 -0.95 -4.93
C LEU A 175 -15.68 -1.06 -6.43
N GLU A 176 -16.64 -0.86 -7.33
CA GLU A 176 -16.42 -0.84 -8.77
C GLU A 176 -15.62 0.40 -9.20
N GLU A 177 -15.94 1.58 -8.64
CA GLU A 177 -15.17 2.81 -8.88
C GLU A 177 -13.70 2.62 -8.44
N LEU A 178 -13.49 1.93 -7.30
CA LEU A 178 -12.15 1.55 -6.84
C LEU A 178 -11.46 0.60 -7.81
N ALA A 179 -12.17 -0.40 -8.31
CA ALA A 179 -11.64 -1.38 -9.25
C ALA A 179 -11.10 -0.69 -10.50
N SER A 180 -11.83 0.32 -11.02
CA SER A 180 -11.39 1.12 -12.17
C SER A 180 -10.05 1.85 -11.90
N GLN A 181 -9.88 2.39 -10.70
CA GLN A 181 -8.66 3.12 -10.31
C GLN A 181 -7.49 2.17 -10.06
N LEU A 182 -7.72 1.09 -9.31
CA LEU A 182 -6.70 0.10 -8.95
C LEU A 182 -6.21 -0.73 -10.14
N ARG A 183 -7.02 -0.87 -11.19
CA ARG A 183 -6.64 -1.59 -12.41
C ARG A 183 -5.51 -0.92 -13.18
N VAL A 184 -5.47 0.42 -13.17
CA VAL A 184 -4.51 1.21 -13.96
C VAL A 184 -3.46 1.92 -13.10
N VAL A 185 -3.60 1.87 -11.78
CA VAL A 185 -2.64 2.49 -10.87
C VAL A 185 -1.32 1.73 -10.88
N ARG A 186 -0.22 2.49 -10.86
CA ARG A 186 1.12 1.96 -10.66
C ARG A 186 1.99 2.99 -9.93
N GLY A 187 3.12 2.51 -9.42
CA GLY A 187 4.04 3.32 -8.62
C GLY A 187 3.87 3.06 -7.13
N PHE A 188 4.55 3.87 -6.33
CA PHE A 188 4.68 3.67 -4.90
C PHE A 188 4.62 4.97 -4.12
N ALA A 189 4.32 4.84 -2.84
CA ALA A 189 4.53 5.88 -1.83
C ALA A 189 5.48 5.36 -0.76
N THR A 190 6.38 6.21 -0.28
CA THR A 190 7.23 5.91 0.88
C THR A 190 7.02 6.91 1.99
N GLY A 191 7.32 6.49 3.22
CA GLY A 191 7.18 7.37 4.35
C GLY A 191 7.51 6.71 5.68
N ILE A 192 7.07 7.35 6.75
CA ILE A 192 7.31 6.91 8.12
C ILE A 192 5.98 6.64 8.81
N VAL A 193 5.89 5.50 9.50
CA VAL A 193 4.81 5.27 10.45
C VAL A 193 5.20 5.86 11.80
N CYS A 194 4.37 6.79 12.27
CA CYS A 194 4.43 7.28 13.64
C CYS A 194 3.15 6.91 14.37
N THR A 195 3.25 6.34 15.57
CA THR A 195 2.07 5.97 16.35
C THR A 195 1.74 7.03 17.40
N THR A 196 0.45 7.13 17.69
CA THR A 196 -0.08 7.76 18.91
C THR A 196 -0.63 6.66 19.81
N GLN A 197 -1.18 7.00 20.98
CA GLN A 197 -1.84 6.03 21.89
C GLN A 197 -2.94 5.18 21.26
N ILE A 198 -3.55 5.61 20.14
CA ILE A 198 -4.75 4.97 19.60
C ILE A 198 -4.69 4.63 18.11
N LEU A 199 -3.71 5.15 17.36
CA LEU A 199 -3.70 5.06 15.90
C LEU A 199 -2.29 5.06 15.28
N ALA A 200 -2.14 4.38 14.14
CA ALA A 200 -0.94 4.41 13.30
C ALA A 200 -1.05 5.52 12.24
N ASN A 201 -0.17 6.52 12.32
CA ASN A 201 -0.14 7.64 11.36
C ASN A 201 0.91 7.33 10.29
N PHE A 202 0.47 7.25 9.05
CA PHE A 202 1.32 7.04 7.88
C PHE A 202 1.63 8.40 7.27
N TYR A 203 2.82 8.93 7.55
CA TYR A 203 3.29 10.18 6.98
C TYR A 203 4.02 9.90 5.67
N ILE A 204 3.37 10.23 4.56
CA ILE A 204 3.93 10.08 3.21
C ILE A 204 4.99 11.16 3.02
N LEU A 205 6.19 10.74 2.65
CA LEU A 205 7.31 11.65 2.40
C LEU A 205 7.56 11.85 0.92
N ASN A 206 7.23 10.84 0.10
CA ASN A 206 7.18 10.98 -1.34
C ASN A 206 6.29 9.92 -1.99
N ASP A 207 5.95 10.14 -3.25
CA ASP A 207 5.30 9.15 -4.10
C ASP A 207 5.61 9.40 -5.58
N ASN A 208 5.46 8.36 -6.40
CA ASN A 208 5.42 8.46 -7.86
C ASN A 208 4.15 7.82 -8.44
N ILE A 209 3.06 7.81 -7.66
CA ILE A 209 1.81 7.12 -8.02
C ILE A 209 1.17 7.79 -9.24
N ILE A 210 0.84 6.97 -10.23
CA ILE A 210 0.20 7.39 -11.48
C ILE A 210 -1.03 6.52 -11.76
N PHE A 211 -2.09 7.18 -12.23
CA PHE A 211 -3.38 6.57 -12.57
C PHE A 211 -3.64 6.58 -14.08
N LYS A 212 -2.64 6.98 -14.89
CA LYS A 212 -2.69 7.09 -16.35
C LYS A 212 -1.36 6.61 -16.93
N GLU A 213 -1.41 5.88 -18.05
CA GLU A 213 -0.24 5.24 -18.66
C GLU A 213 0.84 6.23 -19.14
N ASP A 214 0.48 7.48 -19.46
CA ASP A 214 1.40 8.49 -20.01
C ASP A 214 1.85 9.56 -18.98
N ASP A 215 1.52 9.39 -17.70
CA ASP A 215 1.95 10.33 -16.65
C ASP A 215 3.33 9.91 -16.13
N GLU A 216 4.32 10.80 -16.22
CA GLU A 216 5.63 10.61 -15.57
C GLU A 216 5.73 11.55 -14.37
N ARG A 217 5.94 10.97 -13.17
CA ARG A 217 6.12 11.75 -11.95
C ARG A 217 7.56 11.73 -11.48
N LYS A 218 8.06 12.92 -11.18
CA LYS A 218 9.30 13.11 -10.45
C LYS A 218 9.04 12.93 -8.97
N LEU A 219 9.94 12.20 -8.30
CA LEU A 219 9.96 12.13 -6.85
C LEU A 219 10.12 13.54 -6.27
N TYR A 220 9.46 13.77 -5.15
CA TYR A 220 9.55 14.99 -4.35
C TYR A 220 9.91 14.61 -2.92
N LEU A 221 10.08 15.61 -2.05
CA LEU A 221 10.18 15.39 -0.61
C LEU A 221 9.18 16.32 0.07
N ASP A 222 8.25 15.75 0.83
CA ASP A 222 7.25 16.50 1.59
C ASP A 222 7.88 17.09 2.85
N VAL A 223 8.49 18.27 2.70
CA VAL A 223 9.18 18.98 3.79
C VAL A 223 8.22 19.40 4.91
N GLU A 224 6.96 19.70 4.58
CA GLU A 224 5.95 20.07 5.58
C GLU A 224 5.61 18.88 6.48
N ASN A 225 5.40 17.69 5.90
CA ASN A 225 5.19 16.48 6.68
C ASN A 225 6.39 16.16 7.58
N ILE A 226 7.61 16.36 7.09
CA ILE A 226 8.82 16.17 7.90
C ILE A 226 8.78 17.09 9.12
N GLN A 227 8.43 18.36 8.95
CA GLN A 227 8.32 19.32 10.05
C GLN A 227 7.24 18.91 11.06
N LEU A 228 6.08 18.41 10.59
CA LEU A 228 5.01 17.91 11.45
C LEU A 228 5.46 16.70 12.29
N ILE A 229 6.20 15.76 11.68
CA ILE A 229 6.78 14.63 12.39
C ILE A 229 7.77 15.14 13.45
N GLU A 230 8.68 16.05 13.08
CA GLU A 230 9.67 16.62 13.99
C GLU A 230 9.02 17.34 15.19
N GLU A 231 7.99 18.14 14.95
CA GLU A 231 7.25 18.84 16.00
C GLU A 231 6.45 17.88 16.90
N GLY A 232 5.76 16.90 16.31
CA GLY A 232 5.01 15.90 17.06
C GLY A 232 5.91 15.03 17.94
N ILE A 233 7.10 14.70 17.44
CA ILE A 233 8.16 14.03 18.19
C ILE A 233 8.66 14.90 19.33
N LYS A 234 8.99 16.18 19.05
CA LYS A 234 9.53 17.11 20.04
C LYS A 234 8.56 17.33 21.20
N ASN A 235 7.27 17.31 20.90
CA ASN A 235 6.19 17.47 21.88
C ASN A 235 5.76 16.14 22.54
N GLU A 236 6.45 15.03 22.26
CA GLU A 236 6.17 13.68 22.83
C GLU A 236 4.76 13.15 22.49
N ILE A 237 4.23 13.54 21.33
CA ILE A 237 2.91 13.14 20.83
C ILE A 237 3.01 11.96 19.86
N LEU A 238 4.10 11.90 19.09
CA LEU A 238 4.34 10.90 18.05
C LEU A 238 5.56 10.05 18.36
N THR A 239 5.40 8.74 18.20
CA THR A 239 6.49 7.77 18.33
C THR A 239 6.80 7.17 16.96
N PRO A 240 8.00 7.38 16.38
CA PRO A 240 8.37 6.76 15.11
C PRO A 240 8.62 5.25 15.31
N ILE A 241 7.96 4.42 14.48
CA ILE A 241 7.97 2.95 14.61
C ILE A 241 8.76 2.27 13.51
N ASN A 242 8.45 2.58 12.25
CA ASN A 242 9.10 2.00 11.07
C ASN A 242 9.02 2.98 9.91
N TRP A 243 9.74 2.68 8.83
CA TRP A 243 9.39 3.22 7.53
C TRP A 243 8.54 2.23 6.76
N PHE A 244 7.82 2.76 5.78
CA PHE A 244 6.99 1.97 4.89
C PHE A 244 7.27 2.33 3.43
N ARG A 245 7.06 1.34 2.56
CA ARG A 245 6.81 1.52 1.14
C ARG A 245 5.54 0.78 0.77
N ILE A 246 4.67 1.45 0.03
CA ILE A 246 3.41 0.90 -0.46
C ILE A 246 3.45 1.00 -1.98
N ASP A 247 3.62 -0.14 -2.64
CA ASP A 247 3.47 -0.29 -4.09
C ASP A 247 2.00 -0.62 -4.39
N LEU A 248 1.37 0.14 -5.29
CA LEU A 248 -0.08 0.04 -5.56
C LEU A 248 -0.42 -0.80 -6.79
N GLY A 249 -1.60 -1.41 -6.76
CA GLY A 249 -2.18 -2.15 -7.88
C GLY A 249 -1.55 -3.53 -8.05
N ILE A 250 -2.09 -4.32 -9.00
CA ILE A 250 -1.59 -5.68 -9.27
C ILE A 250 -0.15 -5.66 -9.80
N ASN A 251 0.25 -4.58 -10.48
CA ASN A 251 1.62 -4.35 -10.94
C ASN A 251 2.63 -4.21 -9.80
N ALA A 252 2.19 -4.02 -8.55
CA ALA A 252 3.08 -4.07 -7.40
C ALA A 252 3.82 -5.41 -7.27
N LEU A 253 3.29 -6.50 -7.85
CA LEU A 253 3.99 -7.79 -7.91
C LEU A 253 5.30 -7.73 -8.72
N GLU A 254 5.45 -6.73 -9.61
CA GLU A 254 6.67 -6.53 -10.38
C GLU A 254 7.88 -6.13 -9.52
N THR A 255 7.64 -5.67 -8.29
CA THR A 255 8.70 -5.24 -7.35
C THR A 255 9.26 -6.38 -6.51
N LEU A 256 8.74 -7.59 -6.67
CA LEU A 256 9.21 -8.77 -5.95
C LEU A 256 10.55 -9.25 -6.51
N ASN A 257 11.45 -9.70 -5.63
CA ASN A 257 12.82 -10.07 -5.97
C ASN A 257 12.91 -11.06 -7.15
N LEU A 258 12.05 -12.10 -7.15
CA LEU A 258 12.03 -13.15 -8.16
C LEU A 258 11.01 -12.91 -9.29
N TRP A 259 10.46 -11.69 -9.43
CA TRP A 259 9.45 -11.38 -10.44
C TRP A 259 9.86 -11.81 -11.85
N ASN A 260 11.10 -11.52 -12.25
CA ASN A 260 11.60 -11.86 -13.58
C ASN A 260 11.59 -13.36 -13.87
N GLU A 261 11.68 -14.20 -12.84
CA GLU A 261 11.64 -15.65 -12.95
C GLU A 261 10.20 -16.19 -12.96
N ILE A 262 9.34 -15.63 -12.11
CA ILE A 262 7.97 -16.13 -11.93
C ILE A 262 6.96 -15.53 -12.91
N ARG A 263 7.25 -14.39 -13.53
CA ARG A 263 6.27 -13.66 -14.36
C ARG A 263 5.72 -14.44 -15.55
N THR A 264 6.41 -15.48 -16.01
CA THR A 264 5.95 -16.34 -17.12
C THR A 264 5.40 -17.67 -16.64
N ASP A 265 5.24 -17.88 -15.33
CA ASP A 265 4.67 -19.11 -14.78
C ASP A 265 3.17 -19.21 -15.13
N ASP A 266 2.75 -20.36 -15.67
CA ASP A 266 1.38 -20.58 -16.14
C ASP A 266 0.34 -20.42 -15.04
N LYS A 267 0.63 -20.94 -13.83
CA LYS A 267 -0.31 -20.90 -12.70
C LYS A 267 -0.52 -19.47 -12.23
N LEU A 268 0.56 -18.69 -12.15
CA LEU A 268 0.48 -17.27 -11.80
C LEU A 268 -0.27 -16.48 -12.88
N GLN A 269 0.03 -16.71 -14.17
CA GLN A 269 -0.63 -16.04 -15.27
C GLN A 269 -2.14 -16.32 -15.32
N ILE A 270 -2.56 -17.56 -15.06
CA ILE A 270 -3.97 -17.90 -14.94
C ILE A 270 -4.62 -17.13 -13.79
N ALA A 271 -3.99 -17.09 -12.60
CA ALA A 271 -4.55 -16.36 -11.47
C ALA A 271 -4.69 -14.85 -11.75
N ILE A 272 -3.70 -14.23 -12.41
CA ILE A 272 -3.75 -12.82 -12.81
C ILE A 272 -4.86 -12.59 -13.84
N ALA A 273 -5.03 -13.48 -14.82
CA ALA A 273 -6.08 -13.37 -15.83
C ALA A 273 -7.49 -13.48 -15.22
N GLU A 274 -7.69 -14.41 -14.30
CA GLU A 274 -8.95 -14.54 -13.53
C GLU A 274 -9.24 -13.28 -12.70
N TYR A 275 -8.20 -12.65 -12.14
CA TYR A 275 -8.35 -11.40 -11.42
C TYR A 275 -8.70 -10.21 -12.33
N ASP A 276 -8.08 -10.09 -13.51
CA ASP A 276 -8.47 -9.05 -14.48
C ASP A 276 -9.90 -9.25 -14.98
N HIS A 277 -10.32 -10.50 -15.21
CA HIS A 277 -11.71 -10.80 -15.56
C HIS A 277 -12.68 -10.35 -14.46
N TYR A 278 -12.39 -10.70 -13.20
CA TYR A 278 -13.17 -10.25 -12.04
C TYR A 278 -13.26 -8.72 -11.94
N LEU A 279 -12.15 -7.99 -12.16
CA LEU A 279 -12.17 -6.53 -12.18
C LEU A 279 -13.02 -5.97 -13.33
N LEU A 280 -12.91 -6.57 -14.53
CA LEU A 280 -13.67 -6.15 -15.70
C LEU A 280 -15.17 -6.35 -15.51
N GLU A 281 -15.60 -7.45 -14.89
CA GLU A 281 -17.01 -7.68 -14.56
C GLU A 281 -17.54 -6.58 -13.64
N MET A 282 -16.80 -6.25 -12.58
CA MET A 282 -17.17 -5.16 -11.66
C MET A 282 -17.28 -3.81 -12.37
N ILE A 283 -16.30 -3.47 -13.20
CA ILE A 283 -16.31 -2.21 -13.97
C ILE A 283 -17.50 -2.19 -14.95
N PHE A 284 -17.83 -3.32 -15.58
CA PHE A 284 -18.99 -3.43 -16.45
C PHE A 284 -20.29 -3.18 -15.69
N GLU A 285 -20.45 -3.76 -14.50
CA GLU A 285 -21.62 -3.54 -13.64
C GLU A 285 -21.78 -2.06 -13.28
N GLU A 286 -20.68 -1.32 -13.04
CA GLU A 286 -20.72 0.12 -12.80
C GLU A 286 -21.26 0.89 -14.00
N PHE A 287 -20.74 0.60 -15.21
CA PHE A 287 -21.19 1.24 -16.44
C PHE A 287 -22.65 0.90 -16.77
N GLU A 288 -23.09 -0.34 -16.53
CA GLU A 288 -24.50 -0.71 -16.67
C GLU A 288 -25.39 0.06 -15.67
N LYS A 289 -25.00 0.19 -14.40
CA LYS A 289 -25.73 0.98 -13.40
C LYS A 289 -25.84 2.46 -13.79
N LEU A 290 -24.76 3.04 -14.34
CA LEU A 290 -24.77 4.42 -14.81
C LEU A 290 -25.65 4.59 -16.06
N GLY A 291 -25.55 3.67 -17.01
CA GLY A 291 -26.37 3.65 -18.23
C GLY A 291 -27.86 3.45 -17.95
N THR A 292 -28.22 2.80 -16.84
CA THR A 292 -29.60 2.53 -16.45
C THR A 292 -30.20 3.58 -15.50
N GLY A 293 -29.37 4.20 -14.66
CA GLY A 293 -29.75 5.26 -13.72
C GLY A 293 -29.89 6.63 -14.37
N GLN A 294 -29.12 6.91 -15.42
CA GLN A 294 -29.48 7.90 -16.43
C GLN A 294 -30.39 7.17 -17.44
N GLN A 295 -31.43 7.76 -17.99
CA GLN A 295 -32.20 7.14 -19.07
C GLN A 295 -31.35 7.09 -20.37
N ILE A 296 -30.23 6.36 -20.37
CA ILE A 296 -29.53 5.94 -21.56
C ILE A 296 -30.04 4.51 -21.80
N GLY A 297 -31.23 4.45 -22.38
CA GLY A 297 -31.97 3.25 -22.65
C GLY A 297 -31.11 2.17 -23.30
N TYR A 298 -31.39 0.94 -22.88
CA TYR A 298 -30.91 -0.34 -23.42
C TYR A 298 -31.08 -0.52 -24.95
N ASN A 299 -31.60 0.49 -25.66
CA ASN A 299 -31.70 0.53 -27.11
C ASN A 299 -31.02 1.80 -27.65
N ILE A 300 -29.71 1.70 -27.90
CA ILE A 300 -28.89 2.75 -28.54
C ILE A 300 -29.58 3.35 -29.77
N HIS A 301 -30.35 2.56 -30.51
CA HIS A 301 -31.11 3.04 -31.66
C HIS A 301 -32.24 4.01 -31.30
N ASP A 302 -32.99 3.75 -30.24
CA ASP A 302 -34.11 4.61 -29.83
C ASP A 302 -33.59 5.90 -29.19
N ASP A 303 -32.54 5.82 -28.37
CA ASP A 303 -31.91 6.98 -27.75
C ASP A 303 -31.25 7.88 -28.79
N PHE A 304 -30.51 7.28 -29.74
CA PHE A 304 -29.94 8.01 -30.86
C PHE A 304 -31.04 8.64 -31.74
N ALA A 305 -32.22 8.01 -31.84
CA ALA A 305 -33.37 8.56 -32.55
C ALA A 305 -34.11 9.66 -31.78
N GLN A 306 -33.89 9.82 -30.47
CA GLN A 306 -34.46 10.89 -29.65
C GLN A 306 -33.53 12.09 -29.46
N MET A 307 -32.21 11.93 -29.64
CA MET A 307 -31.23 13.01 -29.60
C MET A 307 -31.49 14.09 -30.65
N SER A 308 -31.11 15.34 -30.38
CA SER A 308 -31.08 16.41 -31.38
C SER A 308 -30.03 16.12 -32.48
N GLN A 309 -30.15 16.77 -33.63
CA GLN A 309 -29.18 16.61 -34.72
C GLN A 309 -27.73 16.95 -34.31
N GLN A 310 -27.56 17.92 -33.41
CA GLN A 310 -26.22 18.33 -32.93
C GLN A 310 -25.63 17.28 -32.00
N GLU A 311 -26.43 16.73 -31.08
CA GLU A 311 -26.00 15.66 -30.17
C GLU A 311 -25.64 14.39 -30.94
N ARG A 312 -26.47 13.95 -31.89
CA ARG A 312 -26.16 12.79 -32.75
C ARG A 312 -24.84 12.95 -33.49
N LYS A 313 -24.59 14.16 -34.02
CA LYS A 313 -23.36 14.46 -34.75
C LYS A 313 -22.13 14.41 -33.84
N GLN A 314 -22.28 14.86 -32.59
CA GLN A 314 -21.21 14.81 -31.61
C GLN A 314 -20.92 13.36 -31.16
N VAL A 315 -21.96 12.59 -30.81
CA VAL A 315 -21.82 11.17 -30.44
C VAL A 315 -21.16 10.36 -31.56
N LEU A 316 -21.60 10.51 -32.82
CA LEU A 316 -20.96 9.82 -33.95
C LEU A 316 -19.49 10.23 -34.14
N LYS A 317 -19.16 11.50 -33.87
CA LYS A 317 -17.78 11.99 -33.98
C LYS A 317 -16.91 11.39 -32.87
N ASP A 318 -17.43 11.30 -31.66
CA ASP A 318 -16.71 10.74 -30.50
C ASP A 318 -16.53 9.23 -30.64
N ILE A 319 -17.55 8.50 -31.09
CA ILE A 319 -17.45 7.07 -31.42
C ILE A 319 -16.46 6.85 -32.57
N SER A 320 -16.54 7.64 -33.65
CA SER A 320 -15.61 7.53 -34.77
C SER A 320 -14.17 7.83 -34.34
N TYR A 321 -13.97 8.77 -33.42
CA TYR A 321 -12.66 9.10 -32.88
C TYR A 321 -12.13 7.98 -31.98
N ALA A 322 -12.97 7.43 -31.10
CA ALA A 322 -12.62 6.29 -30.25
C ALA A 322 -12.25 5.04 -31.08
N ILE A 323 -13.04 4.72 -32.12
CA ILE A 323 -12.74 3.62 -33.05
C ILE A 323 -11.42 3.88 -33.78
N LYS A 324 -11.17 5.11 -34.20
CA LYS A 324 -9.92 5.48 -34.88
C LYS A 324 -8.71 5.28 -33.96
N ILE A 325 -8.77 5.75 -32.71
CA ILE A 325 -7.72 5.52 -31.71
C ILE A 325 -7.50 4.02 -31.49
N LEU A 326 -8.59 3.24 -31.32
CA LEU A 326 -8.49 1.79 -31.13
C LEU A 326 -7.82 1.09 -32.32
N GLN A 327 -8.14 1.51 -33.55
CA GLN A 327 -7.55 0.96 -34.77
C GLN A 327 -6.08 1.38 -34.99
N GLU A 328 -5.71 2.58 -34.55
CA GLU A 328 -4.32 3.05 -34.56
C GLU A 328 -3.49 2.24 -33.54
N ASN A 329 -3.99 2.07 -32.32
CA ASN A 329 -3.33 1.29 -31.26
C ASN A 329 -3.22 -0.21 -31.58
N LEU A 330 -4.17 -0.77 -32.35
CA LEU A 330 -4.13 -2.17 -32.81
C LEU A 330 -3.11 -2.42 -33.94
N LYS A 331 -2.66 -1.37 -34.64
CA LYS A 331 -1.66 -1.47 -35.71
C LYS A 331 -0.22 -1.25 -35.24
N GLU A 332 -0.05 -0.73 -34.03
CA GLU A 332 1.26 -0.52 -33.39
C GLU A 332 1.68 -1.69 -32.48
N LYS A 333 0.82 -2.72 -32.33
CA LYS A 333 1.18 -4.07 -31.87
C LYS A 333 1.42 -4.98 -33.07
#